data_AF-A0A179HCY1-F1
#
_entry.id   AF-A0A179HCY1-F1
#
_cell.length_a   1.000
_cell.length_b   1.000
_cell.length_c   1.000
_cell.angle_alpha   90.00
_cell.angle_beta   90.00
_cell.angle_gamma   90.00
#
_symmetry.space_group_name_H-M   'P 1'
#
loop_
_entity.id
_entity.type
_entity.pdbx_description
1 polymer ?
#
loop_
_entity_poly.entity_id
_entity_poly.type
_entity_poly.pdbx_seq_one_letter_code
_entity_poly.pdbx_strand_id
1 'polypeptide(L)'
;MASPSWHDRRLDELMTQYGAVPPPWFEYPDTHPYDIVWRMGDGESYIELFYTWWNLEKEVWVEVRRIEYFRRWPPPPRWLKHMIDCVWDIRHDTFEDEELFDYKPYFARTSELGFGSLDDYERDLAEFGQEDA
;
A
#
# COMPACT_ATOMS: atom_id res chain seq x y z
N MET A 1 -13.08 -29.81 -13.12
CA MET A 1 -12.28 -28.59 -12.87
C MET A 1 -13.16 -27.64 -12.08
N ALA A 2 -12.71 -27.15 -10.92
CA ALA A 2 -13.47 -26.16 -10.16
C ALA A 2 -13.54 -24.85 -10.95
N SER A 3 -14.67 -24.15 -10.90
CA SER A 3 -14.76 -22.81 -11.47
C SER A 3 -13.79 -21.87 -10.72
N PRO A 4 -13.12 -20.94 -11.41
CA PRO A 4 -12.24 -19.97 -10.76
C PRO A 4 -13.00 -19.21 -9.68
N SER A 5 -12.36 -19.01 -8.52
CA SER A 5 -12.96 -18.23 -7.44
C SER A 5 -13.18 -16.77 -7.89
N TRP A 6 -13.93 -16.00 -7.11
CA TRP A 6 -14.02 -14.55 -7.36
C TRP A 6 -12.63 -13.90 -7.30
N HIS A 7 -11.78 -14.31 -6.34
CA HIS A 7 -10.41 -13.84 -6.21
C HIS A 7 -9.57 -14.11 -7.46
N ASP A 8 -9.61 -15.33 -7.99
CA ASP A 8 -8.81 -15.69 -9.18
C ASP A 8 -9.20 -14.87 -10.40
N ARG A 9 -10.51 -14.61 -10.58
CA ARG A 9 -11.00 -13.77 -11.68
C ARG A 9 -10.58 -12.32 -11.52
N ARG A 10 -10.74 -11.75 -10.33
CA ARG A 10 -10.36 -10.36 -10.07
C ARG A 10 -8.86 -10.16 -10.24
N LEU A 11 -8.05 -11.13 -9.80
CA LEU A 11 -6.60 -11.11 -10.00
C LEU A 11 -6.25 -11.15 -11.50
N ASP A 12 -6.83 -12.07 -12.27
CA ASP A 12 -6.59 -12.20 -13.71
C ASP A 12 -7.01 -10.94 -14.48
N GLU A 13 -8.14 -10.32 -14.11
CA GLU A 13 -8.59 -9.04 -14.67
C GLU A 13 -7.57 -7.92 -14.43
N LEU A 14 -7.11 -7.74 -13.19
CA LEU A 14 -6.14 -6.71 -12.82
C LEU A 14 -4.78 -6.96 -13.48
N MET A 15 -4.32 -8.22 -13.52
CA MET A 15 -3.09 -8.61 -14.21
C MET A 15 -3.20 -8.41 -15.73
N THR A 16 -4.35 -8.66 -16.33
CA THR A 16 -4.56 -8.43 -17.77
C THR A 16 -4.60 -6.95 -18.10
N GLN A 17 -5.29 -6.15 -17.29
CA GLN A 17 -5.48 -4.73 -17.56
C GLN A 17 -4.25 -3.90 -17.22
N TYR A 18 -3.59 -4.23 -16.12
CA TYR A 18 -2.51 -3.43 -15.56
C TYR A 18 -1.17 -4.16 -15.54
N GLY A 19 -1.10 -5.48 -15.75
CA GLY A 19 0.16 -6.23 -15.68
C GLY A 19 0.72 -6.39 -14.26
N ALA A 20 -0.01 -5.91 -13.25
CA ALA A 20 0.26 -6.04 -11.82
C ALA A 20 -1.03 -5.66 -11.07
N VAL A 21 -1.18 -6.07 -9.81
CA VAL A 21 -2.30 -5.61 -8.97
C VAL A 21 -1.99 -4.18 -8.52
N PRO A 22 -2.86 -3.18 -8.79
CA PRO A 22 -2.66 -1.82 -8.30
C PRO A 22 -2.69 -1.74 -6.77
N PRO A 23 -2.07 -0.72 -6.16
CA PRO A 23 -2.08 -0.56 -4.71
C PRO A 23 -3.44 -0.08 -4.21
N PRO A 24 -3.75 -0.19 -2.91
CA PRO A 24 -5.07 0.14 -2.35
C PRO A 24 -5.59 1.54 -2.70
N TRP A 25 -4.74 2.55 -2.71
CA TRP A 25 -5.11 3.93 -3.05
C TRP A 25 -5.45 4.16 -4.53
N PHE A 26 -5.14 3.21 -5.42
CA PHE A 26 -5.57 3.29 -6.81
C PHE A 26 -7.05 2.94 -6.94
N GLU A 27 -7.51 1.90 -6.23
CA GLU A 27 -8.91 1.46 -6.24
C GLU A 27 -9.77 2.31 -5.30
N TYR A 28 -9.21 2.71 -4.15
CA TYR A 28 -9.88 3.49 -3.11
C TYR A 28 -9.10 4.79 -2.80
N PRO A 29 -9.11 5.77 -3.71
CA PRO A 29 -8.30 7.00 -3.58
C PRO A 29 -8.70 7.88 -2.40
N ASP A 30 -9.99 7.85 -2.03
CA ASP A 30 -10.59 8.66 -0.98
C ASP A 30 -10.68 7.90 0.35
N THR A 31 -9.95 6.81 0.50
CA THR A 31 -9.96 5.98 1.71
C THR A 31 -8.66 6.13 2.49
N HIS A 32 -8.80 6.39 3.79
CA HIS A 32 -7.67 6.49 4.71
C HIS A 32 -7.05 5.10 4.96
N PRO A 33 -5.71 4.93 5.05
CA PRO A 33 -5.08 3.63 5.31
C PRO A 33 -5.50 2.97 6.64
N TYR A 34 -5.98 3.76 7.61
CA TYR A 34 -6.48 3.26 8.91
C TYR A 34 -8.01 3.18 8.99
N ASP A 35 -8.72 3.31 7.87
CA ASP A 35 -10.18 3.22 7.83
C ASP A 35 -10.66 1.78 8.14
N ILE A 36 -11.86 1.67 8.71
CA ILE A 36 -12.48 0.38 9.07
C ILE A 36 -12.83 -0.47 7.84
N VAL A 37 -13.00 0.13 6.66
CA VAL A 37 -13.31 -0.58 5.40
C VAL A 37 -12.26 -1.63 5.03
N TRP A 38 -11.01 -1.46 5.50
CA TRP A 38 -9.94 -2.44 5.30
C TRP A 38 -10.09 -3.70 6.16
N ARG A 39 -10.97 -3.68 7.16
CA ARG A 39 -11.27 -4.82 8.05
C ARG A 39 -12.66 -5.38 7.85
N MET A 40 -13.50 -4.71 7.06
CA MET A 40 -14.89 -5.08 6.83
C MET A 40 -15.34 -4.60 5.45
N GLY A 41 -15.74 -5.54 4.58
CA GLY A 41 -16.39 -5.25 3.31
C GLY A 41 -15.45 -5.33 2.09
N ASP A 42 -15.76 -4.56 1.05
CA ASP A 42 -15.05 -4.69 -0.24
C ASP A 42 -13.58 -4.22 -0.18
N GLY A 43 -13.26 -3.31 0.76
CA GLY A 43 -11.88 -2.87 1.01
C GLY A 43 -11.01 -3.99 1.58
N GLU A 44 -11.53 -4.76 2.54
CA GLU A 44 -10.89 -5.96 3.09
C GLU A 44 -10.57 -6.98 1.97
N SER A 45 -11.56 -7.27 1.12
CA SER A 45 -11.37 -8.20 0.00
C SER A 45 -10.28 -7.72 -0.97
N TYR A 46 -10.21 -6.42 -1.24
CA TYR A 46 -9.18 -5.87 -2.13
C TYR A 46 -7.79 -5.91 -1.49
N ILE A 47 -7.66 -5.54 -0.21
CA ILE A 47 -6.36 -5.51 0.45
C ILE A 47 -5.80 -6.92 0.67
N GLU A 48 -6.66 -7.92 0.94
CA GLU A 48 -6.29 -9.34 0.94
C GLU A 48 -5.78 -9.81 -0.43
N LEU A 49 -6.47 -9.43 -1.51
CA LEU A 49 -6.05 -9.75 -2.88
C LEU A 49 -4.69 -9.10 -3.19
N PHE A 50 -4.53 -7.82 -2.85
CA PHE A 50 -3.28 -7.08 -3.02
C PHE A 50 -2.13 -7.77 -2.27
N TYR A 51 -2.30 -8.08 -0.99
CA TYR A 51 -1.24 -8.74 -0.21
C TYR A 51 -0.95 -10.16 -0.67
N THR A 52 -1.97 -10.90 -1.12
CA THR A 52 -1.77 -12.24 -1.70
C THR A 52 -0.84 -12.17 -2.91
N TRP A 53 -1.09 -11.22 -3.82
CA TRP A 53 -0.24 -11.01 -4.98
C TRP A 53 1.14 -10.44 -4.59
N TRP A 54 1.18 -9.38 -3.77
CA TRP A 54 2.41 -8.71 -3.36
C TRP A 54 3.38 -9.65 -2.66
N ASN A 55 2.88 -10.52 -1.77
CA ASN A 55 3.71 -11.50 -1.06
C ASN A 55 4.36 -12.52 -1.98
N LEU A 56 3.78 -12.83 -3.14
CA LEU A 56 4.41 -13.71 -4.13
C LEU A 56 5.48 -12.96 -4.93
N GLU A 57 5.18 -11.74 -5.37
CA GLU A 57 6.10 -10.94 -6.17
C GLU A 57 7.33 -10.48 -5.36
N LYS A 58 7.13 -10.03 -4.12
CA LYS A 58 8.22 -9.48 -3.29
C LYS A 58 9.32 -10.50 -2.99
N GLU A 59 9.00 -11.79 -2.96
CA GLU A 59 9.97 -12.89 -2.74
C GLU A 59 11.01 -12.97 -3.87
N VAL A 60 10.63 -12.56 -5.10
CA VAL A 60 11.52 -12.57 -6.26
C VAL A 60 11.97 -11.17 -6.68
N TRP A 61 11.26 -10.11 -6.26
CA TRP A 61 11.61 -8.73 -6.59
C TRP A 61 12.66 -8.15 -5.64
N VAL A 62 13.72 -7.61 -6.25
CA VAL A 62 14.70 -6.75 -5.57
C VAL A 62 14.13 -5.34 -5.30
N GLU A 63 14.75 -4.59 -4.39
CA GLU A 63 14.30 -3.25 -3.97
C GLU A 63 13.97 -2.32 -5.14
N VAL A 64 14.83 -2.27 -6.18
CA VAL A 64 14.60 -1.41 -7.34
C VAL A 64 13.29 -1.72 -8.07
N ARG A 65 12.91 -3.00 -8.18
CA ARG A 65 11.64 -3.43 -8.79
C ARG A 65 10.44 -3.00 -7.95
N ARG A 66 10.55 -3.09 -6.62
CA ARG A 66 9.51 -2.63 -5.68
C ARG A 66 9.33 -1.12 -5.76
N ILE A 67 10.42 -0.36 -5.86
CA ILE A 67 10.38 1.09 -6.08
C ILE A 67 9.73 1.43 -7.43
N GLU A 68 10.09 0.73 -8.51
CA GLU A 68 9.48 0.93 -9.84
C GLU A 68 7.96 0.69 -9.83
N TYR A 69 7.50 -0.32 -9.09
CA TYR A 69 6.07 -0.57 -8.89
C TYR A 69 5.37 0.67 -8.29
N PHE A 70 5.90 1.24 -7.21
CA PHE A 70 5.31 2.44 -6.59
C PHE A 70 5.53 3.72 -7.40
N ARG A 71 6.52 3.78 -8.30
CA ARG A 71 6.63 4.89 -9.26
C ARG A 71 5.52 4.86 -10.31
N ARG A 72 5.02 3.68 -10.65
CA ARG A 72 3.88 3.53 -11.56
C ARG A 72 2.58 3.99 -10.92
N TRP A 73 2.43 3.76 -9.60
CA TRP A 73 1.28 4.17 -8.81
C TRP A 73 1.74 4.93 -7.57
N PRO A 74 2.12 6.22 -7.71
CA PRO A 74 2.65 6.99 -6.60
C PRO A 74 1.62 7.07 -5.46
N PRO A 75 2.02 6.78 -4.21
CA PRO A 75 1.12 6.93 -3.08
C PRO A 75 0.83 8.40 -2.80
N PRO A 76 -0.40 8.75 -2.37
CA PRO A 76 -0.60 10.01 -1.66
C PRO A 76 0.13 9.94 -0.30
N PRO A 77 0.47 11.09 0.32
CA PRO A 77 1.38 11.11 1.46
C PRO A 77 0.95 10.21 2.63
N ARG A 78 -0.33 10.17 3.01
CA ARG A 78 -0.87 9.25 4.04
C ARG A 78 -0.52 7.77 3.84
N TRP A 79 -0.27 7.31 2.61
CA TRP A 79 0.08 5.92 2.32
C TRP A 79 1.61 5.66 2.34
N LEU A 80 2.44 6.65 2.66
CA LEU A 80 3.91 6.50 2.65
C LEU A 80 4.42 5.44 3.62
N LYS A 81 3.85 5.30 4.83
CA LYS A 81 4.25 4.21 5.75
C LYS A 81 4.00 2.82 5.15
N HIS A 82 2.82 2.61 4.56
CA HIS A 82 2.50 1.35 3.90
C HIS A 82 3.44 1.07 2.71
N MET A 83 3.76 2.08 1.90
CA MET A 83 4.76 1.95 0.84
C MET A 83 6.14 1.58 1.42
N ILE A 84 6.56 2.23 2.51
CA ILE A 84 7.82 1.93 3.21
C ILE A 84 7.88 0.47 3.62
N ASP A 85 6.84 -0.03 4.30
CA ASP A 85 6.78 -1.42 4.74
C ASP A 85 6.87 -2.39 3.57
N CYS A 86 6.19 -2.07 2.46
CA CYS A 86 6.23 -2.89 1.24
C CYS A 86 7.61 -2.89 0.56
N VAL A 87 8.21 -1.72 0.32
CA VAL A 87 9.49 -1.61 -0.40
C VAL A 87 10.61 -2.30 0.37
N TRP A 88 10.72 -2.01 1.66
CA TRP A 88 11.83 -2.47 2.49
C TRP A 88 11.51 -3.75 3.30
N ASP A 89 10.38 -4.41 2.99
CA ASP A 89 9.88 -5.64 3.66
C ASP A 89 9.94 -5.56 5.19
N ILE A 90 9.50 -4.42 5.72
CA ILE A 90 9.41 -4.21 7.17
C ILE A 90 8.20 -4.99 7.66
N ARG A 91 8.42 -5.86 8.64
CA ARG A 91 7.36 -6.66 9.26
C ARG A 91 7.18 -6.23 10.69
N HIS A 92 5.93 -5.97 11.04
CA HIS A 92 5.49 -5.70 12.40
C HIS A 92 4.74 -6.94 12.88
N ASP A 93 5.23 -7.58 13.93
CA ASP A 93 4.56 -8.75 14.50
C ASP A 93 3.35 -8.32 15.34
N THR A 94 3.38 -7.08 15.85
CA THR A 94 2.32 -6.46 16.64
C THR A 94 2.08 -5.01 16.23
N PHE A 95 0.93 -4.45 16.63
CA PHE A 95 0.65 -3.03 16.46
C PHE A 95 1.62 -2.15 17.28
N GLU A 96 2.06 -2.64 18.45
CA GLU A 96 3.06 -1.94 19.28
C GLU A 96 4.42 -1.86 18.57
N ASP A 97 4.80 -2.89 17.79
CA ASP A 97 6.03 -2.86 17.00
C ASP A 97 5.97 -1.76 15.93
N GLU A 98 4.82 -1.61 15.24
CA GLU A 98 4.61 -0.56 14.24
C GLU A 98 4.72 0.84 14.87
N GLU A 99 4.09 1.05 16.04
CA GLU A 99 4.13 2.34 16.74
C GLU A 99 5.52 2.72 17.24
N LEU A 100 6.32 1.73 17.66
CA LEU A 100 7.68 1.95 18.17
C LEU A 100 8.75 1.98 17.07
N PHE A 101 8.41 1.57 15.84
CA PHE A 101 9.35 1.53 14.73
C PHE A 101 9.78 2.93 14.30
N ASP A 102 11.09 3.16 14.21
CA ASP A 102 11.62 4.43 13.72
C ASP A 102 11.57 4.52 12.20
N TYR A 103 10.50 5.12 11.68
CA TYR A 103 10.32 5.37 10.26
C TYR A 103 11.19 6.51 9.70
N LYS A 104 11.83 7.34 10.54
CA LYS A 104 12.54 8.55 10.08
C LYS A 104 13.63 8.27 9.03
N PRO A 105 14.48 7.22 9.16
CA PRO A 105 15.47 6.90 8.14
C PRO A 105 14.85 6.51 6.79
N TYR A 106 13.67 5.90 6.81
CA TYR A 106 12.95 5.51 5.60
C TYR A 106 12.26 6.70 4.94
N PHE A 107 11.72 7.64 5.72
CA PHE A 107 11.20 8.90 5.19
C PHE A 107 12.27 9.77 4.51
N ALA A 108 13.51 9.75 5.03
CA ALA A 108 14.62 10.38 4.33
C ALA A 108 14.84 9.75 2.94
N ARG A 109 14.80 8.42 2.86
CA ARG A 109 14.89 7.68 1.59
C ARG A 109 13.71 7.96 0.65
N THR A 110 12.47 8.01 1.15
CA THR A 110 11.30 8.32 0.30
C THR A 110 11.39 9.73 -0.27
N SER A 111 11.91 10.69 0.50
CA SER A 111 12.14 12.07 0.05
C SER A 111 13.19 12.12 -1.06
N GLU A 112 14.32 11.43 -0.88
CA GLU A 112 15.38 11.29 -1.92
C GLU A 112 14.87 10.61 -3.19
N LEU A 113 13.96 9.64 -3.05
CA LEU A 113 13.34 8.93 -4.17
C LEU A 113 12.22 9.72 -4.86
N GLY A 114 11.78 10.84 -4.28
CA GLY A 114 10.74 11.71 -4.82
C GLY A 114 9.31 11.30 -4.49
N PHE A 115 9.10 10.42 -3.50
CA PHE A 115 7.76 9.98 -3.08
C PHE A 115 7.10 10.91 -2.06
N GLY A 116 7.89 11.64 -1.27
CA GLY A 116 7.41 12.53 -0.21
C GLY A 116 8.20 12.38 1.08
N SER A 117 8.04 13.35 1.98
CA SER A 117 8.74 13.45 3.26
C SER A 117 7.86 13.05 4.45
N LEU A 118 8.47 12.96 5.63
CA LEU A 118 7.72 12.78 6.89
C LEU A 118 6.74 13.95 7.12
N ASP A 119 7.17 15.19 6.84
CA ASP A 119 6.33 16.38 6.99
C ASP A 119 5.11 16.33 6.06
N ASP A 120 5.26 15.78 4.85
CA ASP A 120 4.14 15.59 3.92
C ASP A 120 3.15 14.55 4.46
N TYR A 121 3.66 13.44 5.00
CA TYR A 121 2.85 12.40 5.63
C TYR A 121 2.08 12.93 6.84
N GLU A 122 2.74 13.60 7.78
CA GLU A 122 2.12 14.13 8.99
C GLU A 122 1.08 15.22 8.68
N ARG A 123 1.37 16.09 7.70
CA ARG A 123 0.44 17.12 7.25
C ARG A 123 -0.81 16.50 6.62
N ASP A 124 -0.64 15.57 5.67
CA ASP A 124 -1.74 14.91 4.99
C ASP A 124 -2.58 14.07 5.96
N LEU A 125 -1.96 13.38 6.92
CA LEU A 125 -2.68 12.68 7.98
C LEU A 125 -3.52 13.62 8.86
N ALA A 126 -3.00 14.81 9.17
CA ALA A 126 -3.75 15.78 9.93
C ALA A 126 -4.93 16.27 9.11
N GLU A 127 -4.72 16.68 7.85
CA GLU A 127 -5.71 17.37 7.02
C GLU A 127 -6.79 16.44 6.42
N PHE A 128 -6.50 15.15 6.24
CA PHE A 128 -7.41 14.23 5.55
C PHE A 128 -8.77 14.11 6.27
N GLY A 129 -9.86 14.34 5.53
CA GLY A 129 -11.22 14.25 6.05
C GLY A 129 -11.67 15.44 6.91
N GLN A 130 -10.90 16.52 6.99
CA GLN A 130 -11.32 17.77 7.67
C GLN A 130 -12.21 18.67 6.79
N GLU A 131 -12.45 18.32 5.52
CA GLU A 131 -13.21 19.17 4.57
C GLU A 131 -14.75 19.11 4.78
N ASP A 132 -15.24 18.27 5.70
CA ASP A 132 -16.68 18.09 6.00
C ASP A 132 -17.07 18.50 7.45
N ALA A 133 -16.42 19.51 8.04
CA ALA A 133 -16.76 20.06 9.37
C ALA A 133 -17.40 21.47 9.31
#